data_AF-A0ABD2SXG5-F1
#
_entry.id   AF-A0ABD2SXG5-F1
#
_cell.length_a   1.000
_cell.length_b   1.000
_cell.length_c   1.000
_cell.angle_alpha   90.00
_cell.angle_beta   90.00
_cell.angle_gamma   90.00
#
_symmetry.space_group_name_H-M   'P 1'
#
loop_
_entity.id
_entity.type
_entity.pdbx_description
1 polymer ?
#
loop_
_entity_poly.entity_id
_entity_poly.type
_entity_poly.pdbx_seq_one_letter_code
_entity_poly.pdbx_strand_id
1 'polypeptide(L)'
;RNPREEKMELANVLHMTGGIGDSSYARNSLFQGLIEEEKVNSFNVPLYCPSPAEIKYIVEKEGSFTIDLLKTLEHQMDSCEGYNEAQSVGAFAQPLLVRHFGDDNKLMDVVFNKCRDIYANIMAKE
;
A
#
# COMPACT_ATOMS: atom_id res chain seq x y z
N ARG A 1 -27.85 -0.15 17.07
CA ARG A 1 -26.79 -0.46 16.08
C ARG A 1 -25.94 -1.58 16.65
N ASN A 2 -25.72 -2.65 15.89
CA ASN A 2 -25.22 -3.93 16.39
C ASN A 2 -23.67 -3.91 16.37
N PRO A 3 -22.96 -4.09 17.49
CA PRO A 3 -21.48 -3.99 17.56
C PRO A 3 -20.72 -5.05 16.75
N ARG A 4 -21.44 -6.02 16.16
CA ARG A 4 -20.88 -7.08 15.32
C ARG A 4 -20.75 -6.69 13.85
N GLU A 5 -21.46 -5.66 13.39
CA GLU A 5 -21.38 -5.17 12.01
C GLU A 5 -20.14 -4.28 11.79
N GLU A 6 -19.72 -3.50 12.81
CA GLU A 6 -18.48 -2.69 12.74
C GLU A 6 -17.20 -3.55 12.74
N LYS A 7 -17.28 -4.81 13.19
CA LYS A 7 -16.14 -5.74 13.13
C LYS A 7 -15.92 -6.34 11.73
N MET A 8 -16.84 -6.09 10.79
CA MET A 8 -16.84 -6.68 9.44
C MET A 8 -16.34 -5.73 8.35
N GLU A 9 -15.94 -4.50 8.68
CA GLU A 9 -15.40 -3.57 7.67
C GLU A 9 -13.88 -3.37 7.76
N LEU A 10 -13.24 -3.51 8.92
CA LEU A 10 -11.79 -3.31 9.04
C LEU A 10 -10.95 -4.44 8.45
N ALA A 11 -11.47 -5.68 8.45
CA ALA A 11 -10.76 -6.84 7.93
C ALA A 11 -10.71 -6.89 6.39
N ASN A 12 -11.53 -6.10 5.70
CA ASN A 12 -11.61 -6.11 4.24
C ASN A 12 -10.86 -4.95 3.58
N VAL A 13 -10.20 -4.08 4.36
CA VAL A 13 -9.69 -2.80 3.84
C VAL A 13 -8.35 -2.93 3.09
N LEU A 14 -7.50 -3.92 3.40
CA LEU A 14 -6.19 -4.07 2.73
C LEU A 14 -5.66 -5.51 2.67
N HIS A 15 -6.53 -6.53 2.68
CA HIS A 15 -6.04 -7.88 2.39
C HIS A 15 -5.61 -7.94 0.92
N MET A 16 -4.32 -8.25 0.69
CA MET A 16 -3.85 -8.77 -0.60
C MET A 16 -4.53 -10.13 -0.81
N THR A 17 -5.82 -10.13 -1.16
CA THR A 17 -6.51 -11.34 -1.60
C THR A 17 -5.87 -11.78 -2.92
N GLY A 18 -5.85 -13.08 -3.22
CA GLY A 18 -5.42 -13.59 -4.52
C GLY A 18 -6.20 -12.87 -5.62
N GLY A 19 -5.59 -11.83 -6.19
CA GLY A 19 -6.30 -10.88 -7.03
C GLY A 19 -6.84 -11.56 -8.29
N ILE A 20 -7.91 -11.00 -8.85
CA ILE A 20 -8.38 -11.33 -10.19
C ILE A 20 -7.89 -10.20 -11.11
N GLY A 21 -6.93 -10.49 -11.98
CA GLY A 21 -6.34 -9.51 -12.91
C GLY A 21 -4.91 -9.86 -13.32
N ASP A 22 -4.40 -9.30 -14.41
CA ASP A 22 -3.07 -9.65 -14.95
C ASP A 22 -1.90 -9.26 -14.03
N SER A 23 -2.13 -8.38 -13.06
CA SER A 23 -1.17 -8.02 -12.01
C SER A 23 -1.28 -8.88 -10.75
N SER A 24 -2.22 -9.82 -10.69
CA SER A 24 -2.40 -10.64 -9.49
C SER A 24 -1.28 -11.65 -9.30
N TYR A 25 -1.02 -12.01 -8.04
CA TYR A 25 -0.05 -13.07 -7.71
C TYR A 25 -0.34 -14.37 -8.47
N ALA A 26 -1.61 -14.76 -8.57
CA ALA A 26 -2.05 -15.98 -9.26
C ALA A 26 -1.83 -15.97 -10.80
N ARG A 27 -1.54 -14.81 -11.40
CA ARG A 27 -1.21 -14.69 -12.84
C ARG A 27 0.22 -14.20 -13.08
N ASN A 28 0.99 -13.96 -12.02
CA ASN A 28 2.36 -13.47 -12.13
C ASN A 28 3.36 -14.64 -12.05
N SER A 29 3.72 -15.16 -13.21
CA SER A 29 4.64 -16.29 -13.37
C SER A 29 6.03 -16.07 -12.77
N LEU A 30 6.45 -14.81 -12.54
CA LEU A 30 7.74 -14.50 -11.92
C LEU A 30 7.72 -14.71 -10.40
N PHE A 31 6.58 -14.45 -9.72
CA PHE A 31 6.47 -14.66 -8.27
C PHE A 31 5.93 -16.05 -7.92
N GLN A 32 5.22 -16.69 -8.85
CA GLN A 32 4.77 -18.06 -8.69
C GLN A 32 5.95 -19.00 -8.48
N GLY A 33 6.07 -19.51 -7.25
CA GLY A 33 7.14 -20.42 -6.82
C GLY A 33 8.33 -19.75 -6.12
N LEU A 34 8.42 -18.42 -6.10
CA LEU A 34 9.42 -17.69 -5.29
C LEU A 34 8.92 -17.36 -3.89
N ILE A 35 7.61 -17.18 -3.73
CA ILE A 35 6.98 -16.88 -2.44
C ILE A 35 5.79 -17.82 -2.25
N GLU A 36 5.53 -18.26 -1.03
CA GLU A 36 4.31 -19.00 -0.73
C GLU A 36 3.10 -18.06 -0.74
N GLU A 37 1.99 -18.47 -1.37
CA GLU A 37 0.78 -17.65 -1.48
C GLU A 37 0.24 -17.24 -0.09
N GLU A 38 0.27 -18.16 0.88
CA GLU A 38 -0.13 -17.90 2.27
C GLU A 38 0.72 -16.79 2.92
N LYS A 39 2.00 -16.70 2.55
CA LYS A 39 2.92 -15.67 3.03
C LYS A 39 2.61 -14.30 2.42
N VAL A 40 2.17 -14.27 1.17
CA VAL A 40 1.66 -13.04 0.51
C VAL A 40 0.33 -12.60 1.15
N ASN A 41 -0.60 -13.53 1.36
CA ASN A 41 -1.92 -13.26 1.91
C ASN A 41 -1.88 -12.79 3.38
N SER A 42 -0.84 -13.15 4.13
CA SER A 42 -0.62 -12.72 5.51
C SER A 42 0.15 -11.40 5.64
N PHE A 43 0.73 -10.90 4.55
CA PHE A 43 1.44 -9.63 4.56
C PHE A 43 0.45 -8.46 4.46
N ASN A 44 0.51 -7.54 5.43
CA ASN A 44 -0.25 -6.30 5.42
C ASN A 44 0.70 -5.11 5.54
N VAL A 45 0.42 -4.04 4.79
CA VAL A 45 1.18 -2.78 4.90
C VAL A 45 0.60 -1.99 6.08
N PRO A 46 1.41 -1.63 7.10
CA PRO A 46 0.96 -0.87 8.26
C PRO A 46 0.81 0.62 7.93
N LEU A 47 0.07 0.94 6.87
CA LEU A 47 -0.19 2.29 6.40
C LEU A 47 -1.70 2.49 6.33
N TYR A 48 -2.17 3.56 6.96
CA TYR A 48 -3.55 3.99 6.88
C TYR A 48 -3.57 5.47 6.52
N CYS A 49 -4.26 5.79 5.43
CA CYS A 49 -4.42 7.15 4.91
C CYS A 49 -5.84 7.62 5.27
N PRO A 50 -6.04 8.31 6.42
CA PRO A 50 -7.36 8.74 6.84
C PRO A 50 -7.91 9.83 5.91
N SER A 51 -9.23 9.85 5.74
CA SER A 51 -9.93 10.96 5.14
C SER A 51 -9.92 12.19 6.07
N PRO A 52 -10.05 13.41 5.53
CA PRO A 52 -10.22 14.61 6.36
C PRO A 52 -11.38 14.51 7.35
N ALA A 53 -12.45 13.78 7.00
CA ALA A 53 -13.59 13.55 7.88
C ALA A 53 -13.22 12.67 9.09
N GLU A 54 -12.45 11.61 8.88
CA GLU A 54 -11.97 10.72 9.96
C GLU A 54 -11.01 11.46 10.89
N ILE A 55 -10.09 12.27 10.34
CA ILE A 55 -9.20 13.12 11.14
C ILE A 55 -10.03 14.05 12.03
N LYS A 56 -11.00 14.76 11.45
CA LYS A 56 -11.86 15.68 12.19
C LYS A 56 -12.62 14.97 13.31
N TYR A 57 -13.23 13.82 13.01
CA TYR A 57 -13.96 13.02 13.98
C TYR A 57 -13.10 12.60 15.18
N ILE A 58 -11.86 12.14 14.93
CA ILE A 58 -10.96 11.68 16.00
C ILE A 58 -10.57 12.83 16.92
N VAL A 59 -10.20 13.99 16.36
CA VAL A 59 -9.79 15.16 17.14
C VAL A 59 -10.95 15.69 17.99
N GLU A 60 -12.14 15.82 17.42
CA GLU A 60 -13.33 16.28 18.16
C GLU A 60 -13.76 15.29 19.24
N LYS A 61 -13.61 13.98 19.00
CA LYS A 61 -13.91 12.94 19.97
C LYS A 61 -12.92 12.90 21.14
N GLU A 62 -11.64 13.13 20.86
CA GLU A 62 -10.59 13.13 21.89
C GLU A 62 -10.65 14.41 22.75
N GLY A 63 -10.85 15.57 22.13
CA GLY A 63 -11.24 16.81 22.82
C GLY A 63 -10.10 17.65 23.42
N SER A 64 -8.84 17.25 23.31
CA SER A 64 -7.69 18.04 23.78
C SER A 64 -7.28 19.15 22.81
N PHE A 65 -7.73 19.10 21.55
CA PHE A 65 -7.35 20.04 20.50
C PHE A 65 -8.57 20.58 19.76
N THR A 66 -8.43 21.82 19.26
CA THR A 66 -9.37 22.43 18.30
C THR A 66 -8.71 22.52 16.93
N ILE A 67 -9.47 22.27 15.87
CA ILE A 67 -8.96 22.36 14.49
C ILE A 67 -9.19 23.79 13.98
N ASP A 68 -8.13 24.57 13.86
CA ASP A 68 -8.19 25.91 13.26
C ASP A 68 -8.24 25.86 11.72
N LEU A 69 -7.51 24.93 11.12
CA LEU A 69 -7.46 24.72 9.67
C LEU A 69 -7.18 23.24 9.36
N LEU A 70 -8.03 22.65 8.51
CA LEU A 70 -7.80 21.34 7.91
C LEU A 70 -7.88 21.49 6.39
N LYS A 71 -6.78 21.21 5.69
CA LYS A 71 -6.67 21.36 4.24
C LYS A 71 -6.04 20.13 3.62
N THR A 72 -6.65 19.64 2.54
CA THR A 72 -6.04 18.65 1.65
C THR A 72 -5.29 19.39 0.55
N LEU A 73 -4.06 18.99 0.30
CA LEU A 73 -3.29 19.45 -0.85
C LEU A 73 -3.22 18.30 -1.84
N GLU A 74 -3.80 18.51 -3.01
CA GLU A 74 -3.58 17.62 -4.14
C GLU A 74 -2.18 17.88 -4.65
N HIS A 75 -1.30 16.90 -4.48
CA HIS A 75 -0.01 16.90 -5.15
C HIS A 75 -0.26 16.36 -6.55
N GLN A 76 -0.26 17.23 -7.56
CA GLN A 76 -0.18 16.78 -8.95
C GLN A 76 1.15 16.04 -9.09
N MET A 77 1.10 14.79 -9.52
CA MET A 77 2.25 13.93 -9.78
C MET A 77 3.00 14.38 -11.05
N ASP A 78 3.20 15.68 -11.19
CA ASP A 78 4.03 16.21 -12.27
C ASP A 78 5.45 15.85 -11.87
N SER A 79 6.00 14.88 -12.58
CA SER A 79 7.27 14.23 -12.31
C SER A 79 8.32 15.27 -11.95
N CYS A 80 8.64 15.39 -10.65
CA CYS A 80 9.87 16.06 -10.26
C CYS A 80 10.98 15.37 -11.03
N GLU A 81 11.69 16.09 -11.91
CA GLU A 81 12.79 15.53 -12.68
C GLU A 81 13.79 14.89 -11.69
N GLY A 82 13.84 13.56 -11.67
CA GLY A 82 14.65 12.76 -10.74
C GLY A 82 13.92 12.06 -9.59
N TYR A 83 12.62 12.31 -9.39
CA TYR A 83 11.80 11.65 -8.36
C TYR A 83 11.20 10.36 -8.91
N ASN A 84 11.92 9.26 -8.75
CA ASN A 84 11.39 7.95 -9.11
C ASN A 84 10.50 7.47 -7.95
N GLU A 85 9.18 7.59 -8.05
CA GLU A 85 8.23 7.16 -7.03
C GLU A 85 8.42 5.67 -6.64
N ALA A 86 8.92 4.86 -7.58
CA ALA A 86 9.34 3.49 -7.30
C ALA A 86 10.52 3.40 -6.29
N GLN A 87 11.38 4.42 -6.21
CA GLN A 87 12.44 4.50 -5.20
C GLN A 87 11.91 4.93 -3.83
N SER A 88 10.95 5.85 -3.74
CA SER A 88 10.36 6.24 -2.45
C SER A 88 9.52 5.10 -1.87
N VAL A 89 8.70 4.46 -2.71
CA VAL A 89 7.98 3.23 -2.38
C VAL A 89 8.97 2.13 -2.03
N GLY A 90 10.07 2.01 -2.77
CA GLY A 90 11.14 1.06 -2.49
C GLY A 90 11.72 1.26 -1.09
N ALA A 91 12.15 2.48 -0.76
CA ALA A 91 12.73 2.82 0.53
C ALA A 91 11.74 2.59 1.70
N PHE A 92 10.46 2.91 1.52
CA PHE A 92 9.43 2.68 2.52
C PHE A 92 9.08 1.20 2.69
N ALA A 93 8.92 0.47 1.59
CA ALA A 93 8.46 -0.91 1.61
C ALA A 93 9.57 -1.91 1.98
N GLN A 94 10.83 -1.62 1.62
CA GLN A 94 11.94 -2.55 1.78
C GLN A 94 12.09 -3.11 3.23
N PRO A 95 12.07 -2.29 4.30
CA PRO A 95 12.17 -2.83 5.66
C PRO A 95 11.02 -3.77 6.03
N LEU A 96 9.80 -3.50 5.52
CA LEU A 96 8.63 -4.32 5.76
C LEU A 96 8.71 -5.65 5.00
N LEU A 97 9.15 -5.58 3.75
CA LEU A 97 9.33 -6.75 2.89
C LEU A 97 10.44 -7.67 3.44
N VAL A 98 11.61 -7.13 3.80
CA VAL A 98 12.72 -7.91 4.37
C VAL A 98 12.29 -8.58 5.67
N ARG A 99 11.56 -7.87 6.54
CA ARG A 99 11.07 -8.41 7.80
C ARG A 99 10.12 -9.60 7.62
N HIS A 100 9.21 -9.53 6.64
CA HIS A 100 8.19 -10.55 6.45
C HIS A 100 8.65 -11.68 5.53
N PHE A 101 9.29 -11.35 4.41
CA PHE A 101 9.68 -12.30 3.37
C PHE A 101 11.08 -12.87 3.54
N GLY A 102 11.97 -12.18 4.27
CA GLY A 102 13.38 -12.52 4.45
C GLY A 102 14.29 -11.63 3.62
N ASP A 103 15.58 -11.64 3.96
CA ASP A 103 16.62 -10.84 3.30
C ASP A 103 17.19 -11.58 2.07
N ASP A 104 16.32 -11.85 1.09
CA ASP A 104 16.74 -12.36 -0.22
C ASP A 104 16.84 -11.20 -1.20
N ASN A 105 18.07 -10.75 -1.45
CA ASN A 105 18.36 -9.66 -2.40
C ASN A 105 17.78 -9.93 -3.79
N LYS A 106 17.75 -11.19 -4.25
CA LYS A 106 17.19 -11.53 -5.57
C LYS A 106 15.68 -11.33 -5.57
N LEU A 107 15.01 -11.67 -4.48
CA LEU A 107 13.58 -11.45 -4.32
C LEU A 107 13.25 -9.95 -4.33
N MET A 108 14.01 -9.16 -3.56
CA MET A 108 13.82 -7.71 -3.49
C MET A 108 14.06 -7.04 -4.85
N ASP A 109 15.11 -7.43 -5.57
CA ASP A 109 15.39 -6.93 -6.92
C ASP A 109 14.24 -7.23 -7.88
N VAL A 110 13.67 -8.45 -7.84
CA VAL A 110 12.53 -8.83 -8.68
C VAL A 110 11.29 -8.01 -8.32
N VAL A 111 11.00 -7.82 -7.02
CA VAL A 111 9.88 -6.99 -6.54
C VAL A 111 10.01 -5.54 -7.01
N PHE A 112 11.15 -4.89 -6.76
CA PHE A 112 11.31 -3.47 -7.08
C PHE A 112 11.37 -3.20 -8.58
N ASN A 113 11.96 -4.10 -9.37
CA ASN A 113 11.92 -3.97 -10.83
C ASN A 113 10.49 -4.10 -11.35
N LYS A 114 9.71 -5.07 -10.85
CA LYS A 114 8.31 -5.21 -11.26
C LYS A 114 7.46 -4.01 -10.85
N CYS A 115 7.67 -3.46 -9.66
CA CYS A 115 7.01 -2.22 -9.25
C CYS A 115 7.31 -1.09 -10.24
N ARG A 116 8.57 -0.89 -10.61
CA ARG A 116 8.95 0.12 -11.60
C ARG A 116 8.25 -0.07 -12.95
N ASP A 117 8.16 -1.32 -13.44
CA ASP A 117 7.45 -1.63 -14.69
C ASP A 117 5.96 -1.30 -14.59
N ILE A 118 5.32 -1.59 -13.45
CA ILE A 118 3.90 -1.27 -13.23
C ILE A 118 3.69 0.24 -13.24
N TYR A 119 4.52 1.00 -12.51
CA TYR A 119 4.47 2.46 -12.50
C TYR A 119 4.65 3.04 -13.91
N ALA A 120 5.68 2.61 -14.64
CA ALA A 120 5.92 3.08 -16.01
C ALA A 120 4.73 2.81 -16.94
N ASN A 121 4.07 1.65 -16.80
CA ASN A 121 2.88 1.32 -17.59
C ASN A 121 1.62 2.12 -17.20
N ILE A 122 1.47 2.49 -15.93
CA ILE A 122 0.37 3.35 -15.48
C ILE A 122 0.57 4.76 -16.03
N MET A 123 1.77 5.32 -15.86
CA MET A 123 2.10 6.67 -16.33
C MET A 123 2.06 6.80 -17.87
N ALA A 124 2.32 5.72 -18.61
CA ALA A 124 2.24 5.74 -20.07
C ALA A 124 0.81 5.63 -20.63
N LYS A 125 -0.19 5.35 -19.79
CA LYS A 125 -1.60 5.24 -20.16
C LYS A 125 -2.42 6.49 -19.82
N GLU A 126 -1.83 7.42 -19.08
CA GLU A 126 -2.34 8.79 -18.92
C GLU A 126 -1.88 9.68 -20.08
#